data_AF-A0A1F6JLT0-F1
#
_entry.id   AF-A0A1F6JLT0-F1
#
_cell.length_a   1.000
_cell.length_b   1.000
_cell.length_c   1.000
_cell.angle_alpha   90.00
_cell.angle_beta   90.00
_cell.angle_gamma   90.00
#
_symmetry.space_group_name_H-M   'P 1'
#
loop_
_entity.id
_entity.type
_entity.pdbx_description
1 polymer ?
#
loop_
_entity_poly.entity_id
_entity_poly.type
_entity_poly.pdbx_seq_one_letter_code
_entity_poly.pdbx_strand_id
1 'polypeptide(L)'
;MKNCYLCGAEATTFDHVPPKGLFPKDFQYKGIKVPACKTCNNESSKDDEYLRDCFAITGHNKAARQVFLDTVRRSYLRPYSQLQSVTKHQRILNSMAKIDLKTPGGDIFRKSNRNADEK
;
A
#
# COMPACT_ATOMS: atom_id res chain seq x y z
N MET A 1 -11.70 -12.76 29.93
CA MET A 1 -11.28 -11.49 29.29
C MET A 1 -10.36 -11.81 28.12
N LYS A 2 -10.44 -11.05 27.02
CA LYS A 2 -9.44 -11.11 25.95
C LYS A 2 -8.50 -9.90 26.11
N ASN A 3 -7.20 -10.13 25.94
CA ASN A 3 -6.18 -9.09 26.05
C ASN A 3 -5.78 -8.60 24.66
N CYS A 4 -5.33 -7.35 24.58
CA CYS A 4 -4.77 -6.74 23.38
C CYS A 4 -3.56 -7.56 22.92
N TYR A 5 -3.56 -8.02 21.67
CA TYR A 5 -2.47 -8.83 21.12
C TYR A 5 -1.12 -8.09 21.01
N LEU A 6 -1.14 -6.74 21.03
CA LEU A 6 0.04 -5.90 20.91
C LEU A 6 0.62 -5.49 22.27
N CYS A 7 -0.21 -5.04 23.20
CA CYS A 7 0.25 -4.44 24.46
C CYS A 7 -0.19 -5.19 25.73
N GLY A 8 -1.01 -6.23 25.62
CA GLY A 8 -1.47 -7.04 26.75
C GLY A 8 -2.56 -6.41 27.64
N ALA A 9 -2.91 -5.13 27.44
CA ALA A 9 -4.01 -4.46 28.15
C ALA A 9 -5.39 -5.07 27.80
N GLU A 10 -6.45 -4.68 28.51
CA GLU A 10 -7.81 -5.13 28.18
C GLU A 10 -8.20 -4.77 26.73
N ALA A 11 -8.67 -5.76 25.98
CA ALA A 11 -9.13 -5.54 24.61
C ALA A 11 -10.53 -4.92 24.62
N THR A 12 -10.63 -3.70 24.08
CA THR A 12 -11.88 -2.96 23.94
C THR A 12 -12.41 -2.94 22.50
N THR A 13 -11.61 -3.41 21.55
CA THR A 13 -11.89 -3.41 20.10
C THR A 13 -11.34 -4.67 19.43
N PHE A 14 -11.52 -4.76 18.11
CA PHE A 14 -10.90 -5.78 17.27
C PHE A 14 -10.15 -5.11 16.13
N ASP A 15 -8.91 -5.53 15.92
CA ASP A 15 -8.04 -5.11 14.84
C ASP A 15 -8.08 -6.13 13.68
N HIS A 16 -7.90 -5.65 12.46
CA HIS A 16 -7.89 -6.45 11.24
C HIS A 16 -6.45 -6.75 10.80
N VAL A 17 -6.07 -8.02 10.81
CA VAL A 17 -4.75 -8.47 10.39
C VAL A 17 -4.89 -9.50 9.25
N PRO A 18 -4.40 -9.22 8.02
CA PRO A 18 -3.90 -7.94 7.51
C PRO A 18 -4.98 -6.84 7.48
N PRO A 19 -4.61 -5.55 7.37
CA PRO A 19 -5.55 -4.44 7.33
C PRO A 19 -6.63 -4.61 6.26
N LYS A 20 -7.88 -4.38 6.64
CA LYS A 20 -9.06 -4.53 5.76
C LYS A 20 -8.93 -3.74 4.46
N GLY A 21 -8.22 -2.60 4.49
CA GLY A 21 -8.01 -1.73 3.33
C GLY A 21 -7.15 -2.34 2.22
N LEU A 22 -6.42 -3.43 2.48
CA LEU A 22 -5.66 -4.16 1.46
C LEU A 22 -6.54 -4.94 0.48
N PHE A 23 -7.82 -5.15 0.84
CA PHE A 23 -8.73 -5.99 0.09
C PHE A 23 -9.79 -5.14 -0.66
N PRO A 24 -10.20 -5.56 -1.87
CA PRO A 24 -11.36 -4.98 -2.54
C PRO A 24 -12.63 -5.01 -1.65
N LYS A 25 -13.56 -4.08 -1.90
CA LYS A 25 -14.78 -3.95 -1.09
C LYS A 25 -15.69 -5.19 -1.19
N ASP A 26 -15.69 -5.86 -2.33
CA ASP A 26 -16.44 -7.07 -2.65
C ASP A 26 -15.72 -8.38 -2.26
N PHE A 27 -14.49 -8.29 -1.73
CA PHE A 27 -13.71 -9.47 -1.40
C PHE A 27 -14.26 -10.19 -0.16
N GLN A 28 -14.48 -11.51 -0.25
CA GLN A 28 -15.15 -12.29 0.78
C GLN A 28 -14.33 -12.41 2.08
N TYR A 29 -13.00 -12.47 1.97
CA TYR A 29 -12.11 -12.66 3.11
C TYR A 29 -11.17 -11.45 3.31
N LYS A 30 -11.36 -10.68 4.39
CA LYS A 30 -10.60 -9.42 4.63
C LYS A 30 -9.70 -9.50 5.86
N GLY A 31 -9.00 -10.62 6.00
CA GLY A 31 -8.13 -10.91 7.13
C GLY A 31 -8.88 -11.41 8.37
N ILE A 32 -8.10 -11.79 9.38
CA ILE A 32 -8.62 -12.20 10.68
C ILE A 32 -8.86 -10.98 11.57
N LYS A 33 -9.79 -11.11 12.52
CA LYS A 33 -10.00 -10.10 13.58
C LYS A 33 -9.37 -10.58 14.87
N VAL A 34 -8.46 -9.80 15.43
CA VAL A 34 -7.77 -10.09 16.68
C VAL A 34 -8.14 -9.07 17.77
N PRO A 35 -8.23 -9.45 19.05
CA PRO A 35 -8.57 -8.51 20.12
C PRO A 35 -7.49 -7.45 20.31
N ALA A 36 -7.86 -6.17 20.34
CA ALA A 36 -6.95 -5.05 20.49
C ALA A 36 -7.55 -3.95 21.37
N CYS A 37 -6.72 -3.18 22.07
CA CYS A 37 -7.18 -1.95 22.71
C CYS A 37 -7.35 -0.85 21.66
N LYS A 38 -8.20 0.15 21.95
CA LYS A 38 -8.48 1.27 21.03
C LYS A 38 -7.20 2.01 20.59
N THR A 39 -6.21 2.17 21.47
CA THR A 39 -4.96 2.85 21.14
C THR A 39 -4.18 2.08 20.08
N CYS A 40 -3.81 0.83 20.35
CA CYS A 40 -3.00 0.03 19.42
C CYS A 40 -3.72 -0.22 18.08
N ASN A 41 -5.04 -0.38 18.08
CA ASN A 41 -5.82 -0.56 16.84
C ASN A 41 -5.82 0.68 15.92
N ASN A 42 -5.53 1.89 16.43
CA ASN A 42 -5.55 3.13 15.62
C ASN A 42 -4.15 3.72 15.39
N GLU A 43 -3.18 3.33 16.20
CA GLU A 43 -1.81 3.84 16.17
C GLU A 43 -1.12 3.57 14.83
N SER A 44 -1.32 2.38 14.24
CA SER A 44 -0.73 1.98 12.96
C SER A 44 -1.49 2.45 11.71
N SER A 45 -2.56 3.25 11.85
CA SER A 45 -3.46 3.57 10.73
C SER A 45 -2.77 4.24 9.53
N LYS A 46 -1.72 5.03 9.76
CA LYS A 46 -0.92 5.65 8.69
C LYS A 46 -0.02 4.64 7.99
N ASP A 47 0.52 3.68 8.72
CA ASP A 47 1.36 2.62 8.16
C ASP A 47 0.51 1.63 7.36
N ASP A 48 -0.69 1.31 7.84
CA ASP A 48 -1.66 0.48 7.11
C ASP A 48 -2.08 1.12 5.79
N GLU A 49 -2.27 2.45 5.80
CA GLU A 49 -2.52 3.23 4.60
C GLU A 49 -1.31 3.20 3.65
N TYR A 50 -0.11 3.41 4.15
CA TYR A 50 1.11 3.37 3.34
C TYR A 50 1.31 1.99 2.70
N LEU A 51 1.16 0.92 3.48
CA LEU A 51 1.24 -0.46 3.03
C LEU A 51 0.23 -0.74 1.91
N ARG A 52 -1.03 -0.33 2.10
CA ARG A 52 -2.08 -0.44 1.08
C ARG A 52 -1.69 0.28 -0.20
N ASP A 53 -1.24 1.51 -0.11
CA ASP A 53 -0.88 2.31 -1.28
C ASP A 53 0.27 1.64 -2.05
N CYS A 54 1.32 1.17 -1.36
CA CYS A 54 2.42 0.41 -1.96
C CYS A 54 1.94 -0.82 -2.75
N PHE A 55 1.10 -1.67 -2.14
CA PHE A 55 0.58 -2.87 -2.81
C PHE A 55 -0.37 -2.54 -3.97
N ALA A 56 -1.23 -1.54 -3.81
CA ALA A 56 -2.18 -1.17 -4.85
C ALA A 56 -1.50 -0.56 -6.08
N ILE A 57 -0.42 0.21 -5.87
CA ILE A 57 0.34 0.85 -6.96
C ILE A 57 1.23 -0.17 -7.70
N THR A 58 1.87 -1.08 -6.96
CA THR A 58 2.84 -2.03 -7.53
C THR A 58 2.23 -3.36 -7.96
N GLY A 59 1.03 -3.68 -7.49
CA GLY A 59 0.39 -4.97 -7.73
C GLY A 59 -0.04 -5.17 -9.19
N HIS A 60 0.28 -6.33 -9.74
CA HIS A 60 -0.04 -6.71 -11.13
C HIS A 60 -1.30 -7.59 -11.28
N ASN A 61 -2.11 -7.71 -10.22
CA ASN A 61 -3.34 -8.53 -10.24
C ASN A 61 -4.61 -7.67 -10.22
N LYS A 62 -5.76 -8.28 -10.55
CA LYS A 62 -7.07 -7.60 -10.61
C LYS A 62 -7.47 -6.96 -9.28
N ALA A 63 -7.18 -7.62 -8.15
CA ALA A 63 -7.54 -7.14 -6.83
C ALA A 63 -6.79 -5.86 -6.46
N ALA A 64 -5.47 -5.83 -6.68
CA ALA A 64 -4.64 -4.64 -6.46
C ALA A 64 -5.10 -3.46 -7.34
N ARG A 65 -5.41 -3.74 -8.62
CA ARG A 65 -5.95 -2.74 -9.54
C ARG A 65 -7.30 -2.18 -9.05
N GLN A 66 -8.18 -3.02 -8.51
CA GLN A 66 -9.44 -2.58 -7.95
C GLN A 66 -9.23 -1.66 -6.73
N VAL A 67 -8.38 -2.07 -5.79
CA VAL A 67 -8.03 -1.25 -4.61
C VAL A 67 -7.45 0.10 -5.03
N PHE A 68 -6.57 0.11 -6.05
CA PHE A 68 -6.01 1.34 -6.60
C PHE A 68 -7.11 2.26 -7.12
N LEU A 69 -7.99 1.75 -7.99
CA LEU A 69 -9.04 2.55 -8.62
C LEU A 69 -10.04 3.12 -7.61
N ASP A 70 -10.44 2.33 -6.61
CA ASP A 70 -11.49 2.69 -5.66
C ASP A 70 -11.01 3.62 -4.54
N THR A 71 -9.77 3.43 -4.08
CA THR A 71 -9.30 4.02 -2.82
C THR A 71 -8.10 4.93 -3.02
N VAL A 72 -7.11 4.51 -3.81
CA VAL A 72 -5.80 5.17 -3.90
C VAL A 72 -5.74 6.22 -5.01
N ARG A 73 -6.48 6.04 -6.11
CA ARG A 73 -6.39 6.86 -7.34
C ARG A 73 -6.55 8.36 -7.06
N ARG A 74 -7.50 8.75 -6.21
CA ARG A 74 -7.79 10.17 -5.93
C ARG A 74 -6.66 10.88 -5.20
N SER A 75 -6.06 10.23 -4.20
CA SER A 75 -4.93 10.78 -3.45
C SER A 75 -3.62 10.72 -4.24
N TYR A 76 -3.49 9.70 -5.10
CA TYR A 76 -2.33 9.49 -5.97
C TYR A 76 -2.23 10.52 -7.12
N LEU A 77 -3.34 10.79 -7.81
CA LEU A 77 -3.39 11.70 -8.98
C LEU A 77 -3.58 13.18 -8.62
N ARG A 78 -3.48 13.54 -7.34
CA ARG A 78 -3.75 14.91 -6.90
C ARG A 78 -2.68 15.87 -7.47
N PRO A 79 -3.06 17.00 -8.10
CA PRO A 79 -2.10 17.92 -8.71
C PRO A 79 -1.15 18.57 -7.69
N TYR A 80 0.13 18.70 -8.06
CA TYR A 80 1.18 19.29 -7.23
C TYR A 80 0.87 20.73 -6.77
N SER A 81 0.19 21.53 -7.60
CA SER A 81 -0.19 22.91 -7.28
C SER A 81 -1.19 23.05 -6.13
N GLN A 82 -1.89 21.97 -5.77
CA GLN A 82 -2.87 21.92 -4.66
C GLN A 82 -2.32 21.17 -3.44
N LEU A 83 -1.02 20.88 -3.42
CA LEU A 83 -0.38 20.02 -2.42
C LEU A 83 0.71 20.78 -1.66
N GLN A 84 0.85 20.46 -0.38
CA GLN A 84 2.07 20.74 0.39
C GLN A 84 3.28 20.08 -0.32
N SER A 85 4.49 20.51 0.01
CA SER A 85 5.76 20.31 -0.73
C SER A 85 6.08 18.92 -1.32
N VAL A 86 5.44 17.83 -0.90
CA VAL A 86 5.64 16.48 -1.48
C VAL A 86 4.32 15.68 -1.54
N THR A 87 3.97 15.17 -2.72
CA THR A 87 2.78 14.32 -2.93
C THR A 87 3.01 12.89 -2.44
N LYS A 88 1.95 12.11 -2.13
CA LYS A 88 2.07 10.68 -1.77
C LYS A 88 2.76 9.87 -2.87
N HIS A 89 2.40 10.13 -4.13
CA HIS A 89 3.05 9.53 -5.30
C HIS A 89 4.55 9.84 -5.31
N GLN A 90 4.93 11.10 -5.11
CA GLN A 90 6.34 11.49 -5.13
C GLN A 90 7.12 10.85 -3.97
N ARG A 91 6.51 10.70 -2.78
CA ARG A 91 7.13 9.99 -1.65
C ARG A 91 7.42 8.53 -1.97
N ILE A 92 6.48 7.84 -2.62
CA ILE A 92 6.64 6.43 -3.02
C ILE A 92 7.69 6.31 -4.13
N LEU A 93 7.66 7.17 -5.15
CA LEU A 93 8.69 7.14 -6.19
C LEU A 93 10.09 7.45 -5.64
N ASN A 94 10.20 8.41 -4.70
CA ASN A 94 11.46 8.77 -4.07
C ASN A 94 11.99 7.67 -3.14
N SER A 95 11.12 6.80 -2.61
CA SER A 95 11.55 5.65 -1.81
C SER A 95 11.96 4.44 -2.65
N MET A 96 11.70 4.46 -3.96
CA MET A 96 12.09 3.40 -4.89
C MET A 96 13.50 3.65 -5.44
N ALA A 97 14.33 2.60 -5.44
CA ALA A 97 15.62 2.60 -6.11
C ALA A 97 15.51 1.90 -7.47
N LYS A 98 16.22 2.42 -8.48
CA LYS A 98 16.44 1.67 -9.73
C LYS A 98 17.40 0.53 -9.43
N ILE A 99 16.96 -0.70 -9.66
CA ILE A 99 17.82 -1.88 -9.59
C ILE A 99 18.11 -2.36 -11.01
N ASP A 100 19.37 -2.70 -11.27
CA ASP A 100 19.72 -3.40 -12.50
C ASP A 100 19.25 -4.86 -12.37
N LEU A 101 18.22 -5.22 -13.13
CA LEU A 101 17.74 -6.60 -13.19
C LEU A 101 18.73 -7.43 -14.01
N LYS A 102 19.50 -8.28 -13.32
CA LYS A 102 20.41 -9.27 -13.91
C LYS A 102 19.72 -10.62 -13.97
N THR A 103 19.71 -11.25 -15.14
CA THR A 103 19.34 -12.68 -15.23
C THR A 103 20.47 -13.54 -14.66
N PRO A 104 20.21 -14.81 -14.28
CA PRO A 104 21.27 -15.76 -13.95
C PRO A 104 22.33 -15.91 -15.04
N GLY A 105 21.99 -15.62 -16.30
CA GLY A 105 22.91 -15.63 -17.46
C GLY A 105 23.74 -14.34 -17.63
N GLY A 106 23.52 -13.32 -16.81
CA GLY A 106 24.29 -12.06 -16.85
C GLY A 106 23.69 -10.95 -17.71
N ASP A 107 22.54 -11.16 -18.36
CA ASP A 107 21.88 -10.13 -19.16
C ASP A 107 21.27 -9.06 -18.26
N ILE A 108 21.52 -7.79 -18.59
CA ILE A 108 20.97 -6.63 -17.88
C ILE A 108 19.74 -6.13 -18.66
N PHE A 109 18.55 -6.24 -18.07
CA PHE A 109 17.34 -5.65 -18.64
C PHE A 109 17.24 -4.16 -18.27
N ARG A 110 17.76 -3.28 -19.13
CA ARG A 110 17.35 -1.86 -19.12
C ARG A 110 16.06 -1.73 -19.90
N LYS A 111 14.97 -1.33 -19.22
CA LYS A 111 13.71 -1.01 -19.90
C LYS A 111 13.98 0.17 -20.85
N SER A 112 14.03 -0.07 -22.17
CA SER A 112 14.10 1.01 -23.14
C SER A 112 12.78 1.79 -23.09
N ASN A 113 12.87 3.11 -22.96
CA ASN A 113 11.70 3.96 -23.13
C ASN A 113 11.31 3.92 -24.61
N ARG A 114 10.31 3.11 -24.98
CA ARG A 114 9.77 3.02 -26.34
C ARG A 114 9.09 4.30 -26.87
N ASN A 115 9.19 5.43 -26.15
CA ASN A 115 8.61 6.71 -26.55
C ASN A 115 9.66 7.78 -26.89
N ALA A 116 10.92 7.39 -27.12
CA ALA A 116 11.96 8.31 -27.60
C ALA A 116 12.28 8.15 -29.11
N ASP A 117 11.68 7.16 -29.78
CA ASP A 117 12.02 6.78 -31.17
C ASP A 117 10.82 6.84 -32.13
N GLU A 118 9.81 7.66 -31.85
CA GLU A 118 8.77 8.01 -32.84
C GLU A 118 8.66 9.54 -32.96
N LYS A 119 9.44 10.05 -33.92
CA LYS A 119 9.30 11.29 -34.72
C LYS A 119 8.95 12.61 -34.04
#